data_AF-A0AAN5UJL4-F1
#
_entry.id   AF-A0AAN5UJL4-F1
#
_cell.length_a   1.000
_cell.length_b   1.000
_cell.length_c   1.000
_cell.angle_alpha   90.00
_cell.angle_beta   90.00
_cell.angle_gamma   90.00
#
_symmetry.space_group_name_H-M   'P 1'
#
loop_
_entity.id
_entity.type
_entity.pdbx_description
1 polymer ?
#
loop_
_entity_poly.entity_id
_entity_poly.type
_entity_poly.pdbx_seq_one_letter_code
_entity_poly.pdbx_strand_id
1 'polypeptide(L)'
;ICDFIFDDGRLENIYLIDKKNLMRNKVQIIQQFEQTGSHANRYDVTILVNGLPLVQIELKKRGVAIREAFNQIHRYSKESFNSENSLFKYLQLFVISNGTDTRYFANTTKRDK
;
A
#
# COMPACT_ATOMS: atom_id res chain seq x y z
N ILE A 1 -4.20 -4.74 25.15
CA ILE A 1 -2.78 -4.98 25.47
C ILE A 1 -2.54 -6.41 25.05
N CYS A 2 -1.66 -6.64 24.07
CA CYS A 2 -1.36 -7.98 23.58
C CYS A 2 -0.09 -8.40 24.30
N ASP A 3 -0.25 -9.31 25.25
CA ASP A 3 0.82 -9.84 26.06
C ASP A 3 1.56 -10.90 25.23
N PHE A 4 2.60 -10.47 24.50
CA PHE A 4 3.46 -11.38 23.74
C PHE A 4 4.54 -11.93 24.68
N ILE A 5 4.58 -13.25 24.83
CA ILE A 5 5.59 -13.95 25.62
C ILE A 5 6.64 -14.47 24.65
N PHE A 6 7.88 -14.02 24.81
CA PHE A 6 9.03 -14.54 24.08
C PHE A 6 9.41 -15.95 24.55
N ASP A 7 10.18 -16.67 23.75
CA ASP A 7 10.64 -18.03 24.07
C ASP A 7 11.47 -18.11 25.36
N ASP A 8 12.06 -16.97 25.79
CA ASP A 8 12.80 -16.82 27.05
C ASP A 8 11.90 -16.51 28.27
N GLY A 9 10.58 -16.45 28.07
CA GLY A 9 9.59 -16.15 29.10
C GLY A 9 9.35 -14.66 29.35
N ARG A 10 10.05 -13.75 28.66
CA ARG A 10 9.84 -12.30 28.82
C ARG A 10 8.53 -11.85 28.19
N LEU A 11 7.79 -11.02 28.92
CA LEU A 11 6.56 -10.39 28.45
C LEU A 11 6.82 -9.00 27.87
N GLU A 12 6.36 -8.74 26.64
CA GLU A 12 6.51 -7.45 25.96
C GLU A 12 5.28 -7.09 25.12
N ASN A 13 5.08 -5.79 24.92
CA ASN A 13 4.11 -5.28 23.96
C ASN A 13 4.79 -4.99 22.61
N ILE A 14 4.43 -5.75 21.57
CA ILE A 14 4.96 -5.54 20.22
C ILE A 14 4.11 -4.48 19.51
N TYR A 15 4.74 -3.37 19.14
CA TYR A 15 4.11 -2.27 18.43
C TYR A 15 4.44 -2.29 16.94
N LEU A 16 3.41 -2.24 16.10
CA LEU A 16 3.58 -2.07 14.66
C LEU A 16 3.90 -0.62 14.27
N ILE A 17 3.35 0.35 15.01
CA ILE A 17 3.53 1.79 14.78
C ILE A 17 3.62 2.49 16.14
N ASP A 18 4.66 3.31 16.34
CA ASP A 18 4.75 4.24 17.46
C ASP A 18 3.88 5.46 17.16
N LYS A 19 2.67 5.49 17.71
CA LYS A 19 1.71 6.59 17.56
C LYS A 19 2.01 7.79 18.47
N LYS A 20 2.85 7.60 19.50
CA LYS A 20 3.22 8.68 20.44
C LYS A 20 4.39 9.50 19.91
N ASN A 21 5.33 8.84 19.23
CA ASN A 21 6.45 9.48 18.55
C ASN A 21 6.58 8.97 17.11
N LEU A 22 5.97 9.70 16.18
CA LEU A 22 5.89 9.32 14.76
C LEU A 22 7.27 9.17 14.11
N MET A 23 8.26 9.96 14.53
CA MET A 23 9.61 9.97 13.95
C MET A 23 10.42 8.72 14.26
N ARG A 24 9.97 7.89 15.22
CA ARG A 24 10.60 6.59 15.52
C ARG A 24 10.21 5.49 14.53
N ASN A 25 9.18 5.71 13.73
CA ASN A 25 8.80 4.75 12.69
C ASN A 25 9.75 4.86 11.50
N LYS A 26 10.20 3.72 10.99
CA LYS A 26 11.03 3.65 9.79
C LYS A 26 10.14 3.68 8.55
N VAL A 27 10.37 4.65 7.68
CA VAL A 27 9.71 4.73 6.37
C VAL A 27 10.66 4.20 5.30
N GLN A 28 10.15 3.37 4.40
CA GLN A 28 10.87 2.84 3.24
C GLN A 28 10.01 2.98 1.99
N ILE A 29 10.66 3.09 0.83
CA ILE A 29 9.99 3.18 -0.47
C ILE A 29 10.50 2.02 -1.31
N ILE A 30 9.56 1.25 -1.87
CA ILE A 30 9.86 0.20 -2.85
C ILE A 30 9.13 0.51 -4.16
N GLN A 31 9.72 0.11 -5.28
CA GLN A 31 9.12 0.22 -6.60
C GLN A 31 8.99 -1.17 -7.21
N GLN A 32 7.84 -1.47 -7.81
CA GLN A 32 7.71 -2.64 -8.68
C GLN A 32 8.24 -2.27 -10.08
N PHE A 33 9.38 -2.85 -10.45
CA PHE A 33 9.92 -2.75 -11.80
C PHE A 33 9.23 -3.77 -12.71
N GLU A 34 8.64 -3.33 -13.83
CA GLU A 34 8.57 -4.17 -15.04
C GLU A 34 9.44 -3.54 -16.13
N GLN A 35 10.45 -4.28 -16.57
CA GLN A 35 11.44 -3.82 -17.55
C GLN A 35 11.32 -4.56 -18.90
N THR A 36 11.44 -3.75 -19.97
CA THR A 36 11.75 -4.05 -21.40
C THR A 36 10.76 -4.86 -22.26
N GLY A 37 9.89 -4.14 -22.99
CA GLY A 37 9.12 -4.59 -24.15
C GLY A 37 8.23 -3.45 -24.66
N SER A 38 7.90 -3.39 -25.95
CA SER A 38 7.33 -2.21 -26.66
C SER A 38 6.03 -1.60 -26.10
N HIS A 39 5.41 -2.22 -25.10
CA HIS A 39 4.38 -1.62 -24.25
C HIS A 39 4.55 -2.00 -22.76
N ALA A 40 5.66 -1.61 -22.13
CA ALA A 40 5.85 -1.77 -20.68
C ALA A 40 5.24 -0.59 -19.91
N ASN A 41 4.34 -0.85 -18.97
CA ASN A 41 3.91 0.14 -18.00
C ASN A 41 3.59 -0.54 -16.67
N ARG A 42 4.53 -0.49 -15.71
CA ARG A 42 4.23 -0.51 -14.28
C ARG A 42 5.25 0.34 -13.53
N TYR A 43 4.78 1.42 -12.91
CA TYR A 43 5.56 2.24 -11.98
C TYR A 43 4.72 2.39 -10.71
N ASP A 44 4.54 1.28 -10.02
CA ASP A 44 3.82 1.26 -8.76
C ASP A 44 4.83 1.44 -7.63
N VAL A 45 4.62 2.48 -6.84
CA VAL A 45 5.47 2.82 -5.70
C VAL A 45 4.71 2.48 -4.43
N THR A 46 5.30 1.67 -3.57
CA THR A 46 4.72 1.31 -2.27
C THR A 46 5.53 1.94 -1.15
N ILE A 47 4.86 2.64 -0.24
CA ILE A 47 5.48 3.15 0.99
C ILE A 47 5.25 2.14 2.10
N LEU A 48 6.36 1.71 2.70
CA LEU A 48 6.36 0.84 3.86
C LEU A 48 6.58 1.66 5.13
N VAL A 49 5.85 1.32 6.21
CA VAL A 49 6.08 1.83 7.56
C VAL A 49 6.41 0.65 8.45
N ASN A 50 7.62 0.64 9.02
CA ASN A 50 8.17 -0.48 9.78
C ASN A 50 8.05 -1.81 9.00
N GLY A 51 8.29 -1.77 7.67
CA GLY A 51 8.18 -2.92 6.77
C GLY A 51 6.77 -3.26 6.27
N LEU A 52 5.70 -2.69 6.85
CA LEU A 52 4.33 -2.93 6.42
C LEU A 52 3.93 -2.02 5.25
N PRO A 53 3.37 -2.54 4.14
CA PRO A 53 2.90 -1.71 3.03
C PRO A 53 1.61 -1.00 3.43
N LEU A 54 1.67 0.33 3.60
CA LEU A 54 0.52 1.14 4.04
C LEU A 54 -0.01 2.06 2.94
N VAL A 55 0.84 2.49 2.00
CA VAL A 55 0.42 3.37 0.91
C VAL A 55 0.86 2.78 -0.42
N GLN A 56 -0.08 2.67 -1.35
CA GLN A 56 0.19 2.28 -2.73
C GLN A 56 -0.02 3.48 -3.64
N ILE A 57 0.97 3.78 -4.47
CA ILE A 57 0.92 4.86 -5.45
C ILE A 57 0.96 4.25 -6.84
N GLU A 58 -0.09 4.50 -7.61
CA GLU A 58 -0.23 4.11 -9.00
C GLU A 58 0.09 5.31 -9.90
N LEU A 59 1.10 5.18 -10.75
CA LEU A 59 1.50 6.23 -11.68
C LEU A 59 1.04 5.91 -13.10
N LYS A 60 0.37 6.89 -13.73
CA LYS A 60 -0.08 6.83 -15.11
C LYS A 60 0.66 7.82 -16.00
N LYS A 61 0.69 7.52 -17.31
CA LYS A 61 1.22 8.44 -18.33
C LYS A 61 0.39 9.74 -18.33
N ARG A 62 1.05 10.87 -18.58
CA ARG A 62 0.38 12.16 -18.80
C ARG A 62 -0.66 12.05 -19.92
N GLY A 63 -1.81 12.68 -19.74
CA GLY A 63 -2.93 12.63 -20.69
C GLY A 63 -3.84 11.40 -20.56
N VAL A 64 -3.46 10.38 -19.78
CA VAL A 64 -4.35 9.26 -19.47
C VAL A 64 -5.33 9.66 -18.36
N ALA A 65 -6.62 9.35 -18.56
CA ALA A 65 -7.66 9.63 -17.59
C ALA A 65 -7.48 8.77 -16.32
N ILE A 66 -7.42 9.42 -15.15
CA ILE A 66 -7.28 8.76 -13.85
C ILE A 66 -8.43 7.77 -13.56
N ARG A 67 -9.58 7.92 -14.20
CA ARG A 67 -10.73 7.02 -14.09
C ARG A 67 -10.41 5.57 -14.50
N GLU A 68 -9.50 5.36 -15.44
CA GLU A 68 -9.08 4.00 -15.83
C GLU A 68 -8.29 3.31 -14.72
N ALA A 69 -7.45 4.06 -14.00
CA ALA A 69 -6.69 3.57 -12.85
C ALA A 69 -7.59 3.22 -11.66
N PHE A 70 -8.66 3.98 -11.42
CA PHE A 70 -9.66 3.64 -10.40
C PHE A 70 -10.29 2.26 -10.66
N ASN A 71 -10.62 1.95 -11.92
CA ASN A 71 -11.19 0.66 -12.29
C ASN A 71 -10.18 -0.49 -12.08
N GLN A 72 -8.89 -0.25 -12.27
CA GLN A 72 -7.84 -1.24 -12.01
C GLN A 72 -7.69 -1.54 -10.51
N ILE A 73 -7.58 -0.51 -9.66
CA ILE A 73 -7.47 -0.69 -8.21
C ILE A 73 -8.72 -1.40 -7.65
N HIS A 74 -9.90 -1.05 -8.17
CA HIS A 74 -11.13 -1.70 -7.76
C HIS A 74 -11.16 -3.21 -8.10
N ARG A 75 -10.54 -3.61 -9.22
CA ARG A 75 -10.39 -5.02 -9.61
C ARG A 75 -9.43 -5.76 -8.69
N TYR A 76 -8.26 -5.18 -8.39
CA TYR A 76 -7.27 -5.76 -7.47
C TYR A 76 -7.81 -5.97 -6.05
N SER A 77 -8.58 -5.01 -5.53
CA SER A 77 -9.23 -5.13 -4.23
C SER A 77 -10.23 -6.28 -4.15
N LYS A 78 -10.72 -6.80 -5.28
CA LYS A 78 -11.65 -7.93 -5.33
C LYS A 78 -10.96 -9.27 -5.58
N GLU A 79 -9.87 -9.26 -6.36
CA GLU A 79 -9.23 -10.48 -6.87
C GLU A 79 -7.97 -10.90 -6.10
N SER A 80 -7.18 -9.95 -5.56
CA SER A 80 -5.85 -10.26 -4.99
C SER A 80 -5.79 -10.54 -3.48
N PHE A 81 -6.89 -10.38 -2.73
CA PHE A 81 -6.88 -10.65 -1.28
C PHE A 81 -7.04 -12.14 -0.90
N ASN A 82 -7.18 -13.02 -1.90
CA ASN A 82 -7.27 -14.46 -1.73
C ASN A 82 -5.88 -15.10 -1.97
N SER A 83 -5.32 -15.63 -0.87
CA SER A 83 -4.20 -16.58 -0.73
C SER A 83 -2.72 -16.19 -0.95
N GLU A 84 -2.27 -15.32 -1.87
CA GLU A 84 -0.80 -15.24 -2.15
C GLU A 84 0.00 -14.03 -1.65
N ASN A 85 -0.62 -12.86 -1.39
CA ASN A 85 0.10 -11.66 -0.92
C ASN A 85 -0.44 -11.12 0.41
N SER A 86 -0.14 -11.81 1.51
CA SER A 86 -0.69 -11.51 2.85
C SER A 86 -0.36 -10.10 3.38
N LEU A 87 0.82 -9.56 3.05
CA LEU A 87 1.26 -8.25 3.55
C LEU A 87 0.52 -7.07 2.89
N PHE A 88 0.12 -7.16 1.63
CA PHE A 88 -0.59 -6.06 0.95
C PHE A 88 -2.02 -5.86 1.47
N LYS A 89 -2.52 -6.75 2.34
CA LYS A 89 -3.74 -6.54 3.14
C LYS A 89 -3.63 -5.35 4.09
N TYR A 90 -2.42 -4.91 4.42
CA TYR A 90 -2.19 -3.75 5.28
C TYR A 90 -2.33 -2.40 4.58
N LEU A 91 -2.53 -2.36 3.25
CA LEU A 91 -2.73 -1.11 2.53
C LEU A 91 -3.88 -0.30 3.13
N GLN A 92 -3.61 0.96 3.45
CA GLN A 92 -4.60 1.89 4.01
C GLN A 92 -4.99 2.97 3.01
N LEU A 93 -4.04 3.39 2.17
CA LEU A 93 -4.23 4.50 1.23
C LEU A 93 -3.77 4.12 -0.17
N PHE A 94 -4.60 4.43 -1.15
CA PHE A 94 -4.24 4.44 -2.55
C PHE A 94 -4.07 5.88 -3.03
N VAL A 95 -3.04 6.12 -3.82
CA VAL A 95 -2.79 7.37 -4.53
C VAL A 95 -2.71 7.05 -6.02
N ILE A 96 -3.37 7.84 -6.86
CA ILE A 96 -3.22 7.77 -8.30
C ILE A 96 -2.75 9.13 -8.79
N SER A 97 -1.72 9.15 -9.64
CA SER A 97 -1.27 10.37 -10.31
C SER A 97 -1.00 10.14 -11.79
N ASN A 98 -1.35 11.12 -12.62
CA ASN A 98 -0.90 11.19 -14.03
C ASN A 98 0.06 12.37 -14.28
N GLY A 99 0.60 12.96 -13.21
CA GLY A 99 1.49 14.11 -13.25
C GLY A 99 0.79 15.48 -13.36
N THR A 100 -0.51 15.53 -13.67
CA THR A 100 -1.32 16.77 -13.69
C THR A 100 -2.51 16.73 -12.74
N ASP A 101 -3.10 15.56 -12.52
CA ASP A 101 -4.12 15.32 -11.49
C ASP A 101 -3.57 14.23 -10.54
N THR A 102 -3.82 14.39 -9.25
CA THR A 102 -3.42 13.45 -8.22
C THR A 102 -4.57 13.30 -7.22
N ARG A 103 -5.02 12.07 -7.02
CA ARG A 103 -6.12 11.75 -6.11
C ARG A 103 -5.71 10.67 -5.15
N TYR A 104 -6.22 10.73 -3.92
CA TYR A 104 -6.03 9.70 -2.92
C TYR A 104 -7.38 9.20 -2.39
N PHE A 105 -7.44 7.94 -1.98
CA PHE A 105 -8.64 7.35 -1.38
C PHE A 105 -8.25 6.24 -0.41
N ALA A 106 -9.10 6.04 0.60
CA ALA A 106 -8.91 4.99 1.59
C ALA A 106 -9.16 3.60 0.98
N ASN A 107 -8.39 2.60 1.41
CA ASN A 107 -8.66 1.20 1.14
C ASN A 107 -9.83 0.71 2.01
N THR A 108 -11.05 1.07 1.62
CA THR A 108 -12.28 0.66 2.31
C THR A 108 -13.04 -0.38 1.51
N THR A 109 -13.54 -1.41 2.19
CA THR A 109 -14.50 -2.38 1.63
C THR A 109 -15.93 -1.84 1.65
N LYS A 110 -16.22 -0.79 2.42
CA LYS A 110 -17.53 -0.14 2.46
C LYS A 110 -17.67 0.84 1.30
N ARG A 111 -18.54 0.47 0.37
CA ARG A 111 -19.13 1.39 -0.61
C ARG A 111 -20.38 2.01 0.01
N ASP A 112 -20.22 3.04 0.82
CA ASP A 112 -21.39 3.83 1.20
C ASP A 112 -21.73 4.73 0.00
N LYS A 113 -22.87 4.41 -0.64
CA LYS A 113 -23.56 5.21 -1.64
C LYS A 113 -24.58 6.10 -0.94
#